data_AF-A0A7C5B985-F1
#
_entry.id   AF-A0A7C5B985-F1
#
_cell.length_a   1.000
_cell.length_b   1.000
_cell.length_c   1.000
_cell.angle_alpha   90.00
_cell.angle_beta   90.00
_cell.angle_gamma   90.00
#
_symmetry.space_group_name_H-M   'P 1'
#
loop_
_entity.id
_entity.type
_entity.pdbx_description
1 polymer ?
#
loop_
_entity_poly.entity_id
_entity_poly.type
_entity_poly.pdbx_seq_one_letter_code
_entity_poly.pdbx_strand_id
1 'polypeptide(L)'
;MELRHMLEGKLKGTFDENYSLYQYLPGELRQKFYDLLLYCYEYTERLWYLNRCPELTDYGRSHAERVMRMLTKILEPKFKENYQFLNSYELYFLLCAVLLHDIGISIPNMRDCEKIRENHGYYSALRISSEHDIPIGDKEIRDIVGGICKYHQLRAPISEHALKWLKEQNIEPMEVNGEYMTPIDDVHTYKSPNGNVKVRTRFLASLLRIANACDVEFDSRMAQFYEFRTTENLSRLNENKKKIEKIRNTIQSIEGKIQFIENLEDRCHAISKCKLKNSEKRRKCKRCIWRNTDLSIDKNLIIELNSEMTRLERQNRFLLRQAHRYRTHQSVNEVYLENDRIVLEPVLNPKPGWKDELRETRRNLLLHLESVKPTLAENGIVINDIEIEGLAVKSDFAKKIKTLYLIYKDGRMICSYPKDDNLNKYDSDIFSGMLTALHDFAGEIFQSKRSIGKIEYGENKILIEKGEMVYAAAVIEGEEPSYIRMGLNELVNEFEKRYKSELKEWSGDTEEFKFANEMLKGFVK
;
A
#
# COMPACT_ATOMS: atom_id res chain seq x y z
N MET A 1 20.21 -18.00 -35.69
CA MET A 1 19.16 -18.54 -36.59
C MET A 1 18.44 -19.72 -35.96
N GLU A 2 19.14 -20.73 -35.44
CA GLU A 2 18.52 -21.88 -34.73
C GLU A 2 17.76 -21.50 -33.45
N LEU A 3 18.34 -20.66 -32.59
CA LEU A 3 17.64 -20.15 -31.40
C LEU A 3 16.37 -19.37 -31.77
N ARG A 4 16.41 -18.61 -32.87
CA ARG A 4 15.27 -17.85 -33.40
C ARG A 4 14.16 -18.77 -33.89
N HIS A 5 14.48 -19.82 -34.64
CA HIS A 5 13.50 -20.83 -35.05
C HIS A 5 12.94 -21.64 -33.88
N MET A 6 13.75 -21.96 -32.87
CA MET A 6 13.26 -22.59 -31.63
C MET A 6 12.32 -21.67 -30.85
N LEU A 7 12.67 -20.39 -30.74
CA LEU A 7 11.84 -19.38 -30.10
C LEU A 7 10.55 -19.17 -30.90
N GLU A 8 10.61 -19.08 -32.22
CA GLU A 8 9.43 -19.00 -33.11
C GLU A 8 8.45 -20.18 -32.90
N GLY A 9 8.98 -21.40 -32.76
CA GLY A 9 8.18 -22.60 -32.48
C GLY A 9 7.49 -22.58 -31.11
N LYS A 10 8.17 -22.08 -30.07
CA LYS A 10 7.57 -21.91 -28.73
C LYS A 10 6.62 -20.71 -28.66
N LEU A 11 6.94 -19.65 -29.39
CA LEU A 11 6.18 -18.41 -29.43
C LEU A 11 4.84 -18.65 -30.10
N LYS A 12 4.75 -19.26 -31.29
CA LYS A 12 3.47 -19.37 -32.02
C LYS A 12 2.28 -19.83 -31.17
N GLY A 13 2.42 -20.88 -30.36
CA GLY A 13 1.33 -21.35 -29.48
C GLY A 13 1.07 -20.46 -28.27
N THR A 14 2.13 -19.96 -27.61
CA THR A 14 2.00 -19.08 -26.43
C THR A 14 1.61 -17.64 -26.78
N PHE A 15 1.86 -17.23 -28.03
CA PHE A 15 1.61 -15.92 -28.59
C PHE A 15 0.13 -15.69 -28.84
N ASP A 16 -0.55 -16.67 -29.46
CA ASP A 16 -1.99 -16.57 -29.71
C ASP A 16 -2.80 -16.53 -28.39
N GLU A 17 -2.36 -17.23 -27.35
CA GLU A 17 -3.05 -17.27 -26.05
C GLU A 17 -2.78 -16.04 -25.16
N ASN A 18 -1.51 -15.60 -25.01
CA ASN A 18 -1.16 -14.54 -24.05
C ASN A 18 -1.14 -13.13 -24.65
N TYR A 19 -1.08 -13.01 -25.97
CA TYR A 19 -0.89 -11.72 -26.63
C TYR A 19 -2.01 -11.36 -27.60
N SER A 20 -3.18 -12.00 -27.55
CA SER A 20 -4.25 -11.89 -28.56
C SER A 20 -4.55 -10.45 -29.06
N LEU A 21 -4.40 -9.42 -28.23
CA LEU A 21 -4.47 -8.00 -28.64
C LEU A 21 -3.52 -7.62 -29.81
N TYR A 22 -2.39 -8.30 -29.97
CA TYR A 22 -1.45 -8.06 -31.07
C TYR A 22 -2.10 -8.30 -32.45
N GLN A 23 -3.14 -9.15 -32.54
CA GLN A 23 -3.84 -9.44 -33.78
C GLN A 23 -4.55 -8.21 -34.36
N TYR A 24 -4.83 -7.21 -33.55
CA TYR A 24 -5.45 -5.94 -33.96
C TYR A 24 -4.45 -4.97 -34.59
N LEU A 25 -3.13 -5.22 -34.49
CA LEU A 25 -2.10 -4.39 -35.12
C LEU A 25 -2.05 -4.61 -36.64
N PRO A 26 -1.84 -3.56 -37.45
CA PRO A 26 -1.56 -3.69 -38.88
C PRO A 26 -0.18 -4.33 -39.11
N GLY A 27 0.04 -4.91 -40.30
CA GLY A 27 1.21 -5.76 -40.59
C GLY A 27 2.58 -5.19 -40.20
N GLU A 28 2.85 -3.91 -40.49
CA GLU A 28 4.14 -3.29 -40.14
C GLU A 28 4.34 -3.16 -38.62
N LEU A 29 3.35 -2.63 -37.89
CA LEU A 29 3.42 -2.48 -36.43
C LEU A 29 3.40 -3.83 -35.73
N ARG A 30 2.67 -4.80 -36.28
CA ARG A 30 2.64 -6.18 -35.82
C ARG A 30 4.02 -6.81 -35.88
N GLN A 31 4.74 -6.61 -36.99
CA GLN A 31 6.11 -7.10 -37.14
C GLN A 31 7.07 -6.42 -36.15
N LYS A 32 6.98 -5.08 -36.00
CA LYS A 32 7.79 -4.35 -35.01
C LYS A 32 7.57 -4.84 -33.58
N PHE A 33 6.31 -5.06 -33.19
CA PHE A 33 5.98 -5.61 -31.88
C PHE A 33 6.50 -7.03 -31.71
N TYR A 34 6.40 -7.87 -32.75
CA TYR A 34 6.94 -9.22 -32.73
C TYR A 34 8.47 -9.23 -32.55
N ASP A 35 9.19 -8.33 -33.22
CA ASP A 35 10.65 -8.20 -33.05
C ASP A 35 11.03 -7.77 -31.63
N LEU A 36 10.26 -6.86 -31.01
CA LEU A 36 10.40 -6.52 -29.59
C LEU A 36 10.15 -7.71 -28.68
N LEU A 37 9.09 -8.48 -28.95
CA LEU A 37 8.76 -9.64 -28.14
C LEU A 37 9.88 -10.70 -28.21
N LEU A 38 10.40 -10.96 -29.41
CA LEU A 38 11.51 -11.89 -29.60
C LEU A 38 12.76 -11.40 -28.85
N TYR A 39 13.08 -10.10 -28.93
CA TYR A 39 14.17 -9.50 -28.16
C TYR A 39 13.96 -9.68 -26.65
N CYS A 40 12.74 -9.45 -26.17
CA CYS A 40 12.37 -9.69 -24.77
C CYS A 40 12.62 -11.13 -24.33
N TYR A 41 12.31 -12.12 -25.18
CA TYR A 41 12.58 -13.53 -24.91
C TYR A 41 14.08 -13.84 -24.89
N GLU A 42 14.84 -13.32 -25.85
CA GLU A 42 16.27 -13.58 -25.97
C GLU A 42 17.07 -12.94 -24.82
N TYR A 43 16.68 -11.73 -24.41
CA TYR A 43 17.39 -10.92 -23.41
C TYR A 43 16.68 -10.88 -22.06
N THR A 44 15.88 -11.88 -21.72
CA THR A 44 15.10 -11.94 -20.47
C THR A 44 15.96 -11.69 -19.22
N GLU A 45 17.11 -12.36 -19.11
CA GLU A 45 18.03 -12.16 -17.98
C GLU A 45 18.52 -10.71 -17.88
N ARG A 46 18.99 -10.13 -18.99
CA ARG A 46 19.48 -8.75 -19.04
C ARG A 46 18.38 -7.74 -18.74
N LEU A 47 17.16 -7.98 -19.21
CA LEU A 47 16.07 -7.02 -19.10
C LEU A 47 15.47 -6.98 -17.70
N TRP A 48 15.27 -8.11 -17.02
CA TRP A 48 14.53 -8.13 -15.75
C TRP A 48 15.29 -8.67 -14.53
N TYR A 49 16.32 -9.48 -14.72
CA TYR A 49 16.91 -10.25 -13.62
C TYR A 49 18.35 -9.81 -13.28
N LEU A 50 19.11 -9.33 -14.25
CA LEU A 50 20.46 -8.83 -14.02
C LEU A 50 20.43 -7.65 -13.04
N ASN A 51 21.21 -7.69 -11.96
CA ASN A 51 21.24 -6.66 -10.91
C ASN A 51 19.92 -6.47 -10.12
N ARG A 52 18.91 -7.33 -10.31
CA ARG A 52 17.65 -7.24 -9.55
C ARG A 52 17.90 -7.48 -8.06
N CYS A 53 17.15 -6.74 -7.24
CA CYS A 53 17.07 -6.98 -5.81
C CYS A 53 16.43 -8.35 -5.49
N PRO A 54 17.13 -9.25 -4.76
CA PRO A 54 16.65 -10.61 -4.49
C PRO A 54 15.31 -10.69 -3.76
N GLU A 55 14.97 -9.68 -2.96
CA GLU A 55 13.78 -9.63 -2.10
C GLU A 55 12.54 -9.11 -2.81
N LEU A 56 12.63 -8.73 -4.08
CA LEU A 56 11.47 -8.29 -4.85
C LEU A 56 10.70 -9.51 -5.37
N THR A 57 9.37 -9.39 -5.51
CA THR A 57 8.52 -10.35 -6.22
C THR A 57 8.89 -10.43 -7.70
N ASP A 58 8.35 -11.42 -8.43
CA ASP A 58 8.63 -11.52 -9.85
C ASP A 58 8.14 -10.28 -10.63
N TYR A 59 9.06 -9.62 -11.31
CA TYR A 59 8.85 -8.49 -12.23
C TYR A 59 9.26 -8.86 -13.66
N GLY A 60 9.52 -10.16 -13.90
CA GLY A 60 10.05 -10.65 -15.15
C GLY A 60 8.98 -10.83 -16.23
N ARG A 61 9.30 -11.69 -17.20
CA ARG A 61 8.45 -11.88 -18.37
C ARG A 61 7.06 -12.42 -18.03
N SER A 62 6.97 -13.34 -17.08
CA SER A 62 5.68 -13.91 -16.66
C SER A 62 4.76 -12.86 -16.05
N HIS A 63 5.31 -11.89 -15.32
CA HIS A 63 4.55 -10.71 -14.86
C HIS A 63 3.98 -9.92 -16.04
N ALA A 64 4.80 -9.54 -17.02
CA ALA A 64 4.33 -8.82 -18.21
C ALA A 64 3.24 -9.60 -18.99
N GLU A 65 3.32 -10.92 -19.06
CA GLU A 65 2.29 -11.78 -19.66
C GLU A 65 0.97 -11.72 -18.88
N ARG A 66 0.99 -11.72 -17.54
CA ARG A 66 -0.24 -11.58 -16.72
C ARG A 66 -0.89 -10.22 -16.92
N VAL A 67 -0.10 -9.15 -16.96
CA VAL A 67 -0.58 -7.80 -17.27
C VAL A 67 -1.21 -7.74 -18.67
N MET A 68 -0.61 -8.41 -19.66
CA MET A 68 -1.16 -8.51 -21.02
C MET A 68 -2.52 -9.23 -21.04
N ARG A 69 -2.67 -10.33 -20.28
CA ARG A 69 -3.96 -11.04 -20.17
C ARG A 69 -5.04 -10.18 -19.52
N MET A 70 -4.69 -9.42 -18.48
CA MET A 70 -5.65 -8.49 -17.87
C MET A 70 -6.07 -7.39 -18.85
N LEU A 71 -5.12 -6.80 -19.59
CA LEU A 71 -5.47 -5.84 -20.64
C LEU A 71 -6.36 -6.45 -21.73
N THR A 72 -6.12 -7.71 -22.07
CA THR A 72 -6.97 -8.45 -23.03
C THR A 72 -8.41 -8.55 -22.50
N LYS A 73 -8.59 -8.96 -21.22
CA LYS A 73 -9.90 -9.01 -20.55
C LYS A 73 -10.62 -7.65 -20.62
N ILE A 74 -9.90 -6.54 -20.46
CA ILE A 74 -10.45 -5.17 -20.50
C ILE A 74 -10.77 -4.70 -21.94
N LEU A 75 -9.86 -4.91 -22.89
CA LEU A 75 -9.89 -4.24 -24.20
C LEU A 75 -10.54 -5.06 -25.30
N GLU A 76 -10.51 -6.40 -25.24
CA GLU A 76 -11.05 -7.25 -26.30
C GLU A 76 -12.55 -7.01 -26.54
N PRO A 77 -13.41 -6.85 -25.52
CA PRO A 77 -14.82 -6.46 -25.73
C PRO A 77 -14.96 -5.13 -26.49
N LYS A 78 -14.10 -4.15 -26.17
CA LYS A 78 -14.10 -2.84 -26.83
C LYS A 78 -13.64 -2.91 -28.28
N PHE A 79 -12.65 -3.74 -28.58
CA PHE A 79 -12.24 -3.99 -29.97
C PHE A 79 -13.28 -4.75 -30.79
N LYS A 80 -14.06 -5.64 -30.16
CA LYS A 80 -15.19 -6.33 -30.81
C LYS A 80 -16.31 -5.36 -31.19
N GLU A 81 -16.58 -4.37 -30.35
CA GLU A 81 -17.55 -3.30 -30.63
C GLU A 81 -17.02 -2.27 -31.64
N ASN A 82 -15.76 -1.86 -31.49
CA ASN A 82 -15.09 -0.88 -32.34
C ASN A 82 -13.63 -1.28 -32.56
N TYR A 83 -13.32 -1.79 -33.75
CA TYR A 83 -11.96 -2.21 -34.12
C TYR A 83 -10.91 -1.07 -34.04
N GLN A 84 -11.35 0.19 -34.05
CA GLN A 84 -10.51 1.38 -33.91
C GLN A 84 -10.59 2.02 -32.51
N PHE A 85 -11.07 1.29 -31.49
CA PHE A 85 -11.19 1.79 -30.12
C PHE A 85 -9.88 2.40 -29.60
N LEU A 86 -8.76 1.72 -29.86
CA LEU A 86 -7.43 2.33 -29.90
C LEU A 86 -6.99 2.43 -31.34
N ASN A 87 -6.36 3.55 -31.72
CA ASN A 87 -5.70 3.60 -33.02
C ASN A 87 -4.47 2.68 -33.05
N SER A 88 -4.00 2.33 -34.24
CA SER A 88 -2.91 1.37 -34.42
C SER A 88 -1.63 1.72 -33.65
N TYR A 89 -1.30 3.01 -33.51
CA TYR A 89 -0.14 3.45 -32.76
C TYR A 89 -0.37 3.44 -31.24
N GLU A 90 -1.57 3.81 -30.78
CA GLU A 90 -1.94 3.68 -29.36
C GLU A 90 -1.83 2.24 -28.87
N LEU A 91 -2.37 1.28 -29.65
CA LEU A 91 -2.24 -0.14 -29.33
C LEU A 91 -0.77 -0.57 -29.35
N TYR A 92 0.00 -0.19 -30.37
CA TYR A 92 1.42 -0.52 -30.45
C TYR A 92 2.20 0.01 -29.24
N PHE A 93 2.01 1.27 -28.86
CA PHE A 93 2.69 1.88 -27.72
C PHE A 93 2.30 1.23 -26.39
N LEU A 94 1.01 0.90 -26.20
CA LEU A 94 0.54 0.19 -25.01
C LEU A 94 1.19 -1.20 -24.91
N LEU A 95 1.20 -1.99 -25.98
CA LEU A 95 1.77 -3.34 -25.98
C LEU A 95 3.28 -3.31 -25.72
N CYS A 96 4.01 -2.36 -26.32
CA CYS A 96 5.43 -2.13 -26.02
C CYS A 96 5.65 -1.73 -24.55
N ALA A 97 4.79 -0.86 -24.00
CA ALA A 97 4.88 -0.42 -22.61
C ALA A 97 4.66 -1.60 -21.65
N VAL A 98 3.70 -2.49 -21.92
CA VAL A 98 3.46 -3.69 -21.09
C VAL A 98 4.70 -4.57 -20.99
N LEU A 99 5.40 -4.80 -22.11
CA LEU A 99 6.64 -5.57 -22.06
C LEU A 99 7.72 -4.83 -21.26
N LEU A 100 7.84 -3.52 -21.41
CA LEU A 100 8.99 -2.77 -20.91
C LEU A 100 8.78 -2.05 -19.56
N HIS A 101 7.59 -2.08 -18.97
CA HIS A 101 7.25 -1.22 -17.82
C HIS A 101 8.09 -1.46 -16.57
N ASP A 102 8.62 -2.68 -16.39
CA ASP A 102 9.36 -3.08 -15.18
C ASP A 102 10.84 -3.36 -15.41
N ILE A 103 11.39 -3.05 -16.59
CA ILE A 103 12.83 -3.21 -16.84
C ILE A 103 13.68 -2.29 -15.93
N GLY A 104 13.11 -1.25 -15.33
CA GLY A 104 13.76 -0.40 -14.34
C GLY A 104 14.08 -1.09 -13.02
N ILE A 105 13.52 -2.28 -12.74
CA ILE A 105 13.82 -3.09 -11.54
C ILE A 105 15.27 -3.59 -11.54
N SER A 106 15.86 -3.75 -12.73
CA SER A 106 17.23 -4.21 -12.98
C SER A 106 18.15 -3.07 -13.41
N ILE A 107 17.82 -1.81 -13.05
CA ILE A 107 18.60 -0.66 -13.49
C ILE A 107 20.08 -0.76 -13.07
N PRO A 108 21.04 -0.55 -13.99
CA PRO A 108 22.45 -0.63 -13.67
C PRO A 108 22.86 0.39 -12.60
N ASN A 109 23.89 0.05 -11.81
CA ASN A 109 24.56 0.94 -10.86
C ASN A 109 23.71 1.48 -9.69
N MET A 110 22.48 0.99 -9.50
CA MET A 110 21.68 1.25 -8.29
C MET A 110 21.63 -0.01 -7.43
N ARG A 111 21.86 0.12 -6.12
CA ARG A 111 21.77 -1.01 -5.16
C ARG A 111 20.73 -0.79 -4.07
N ASP A 112 20.14 0.41 -3.99
CA ASP A 112 19.08 0.69 -3.02
C ASP A 112 17.76 0.10 -3.53
N CYS A 113 17.44 -1.10 -3.02
CA CYS A 113 16.26 -1.86 -3.44
C CYS A 113 14.93 -1.15 -3.17
N GLU A 114 14.84 -0.35 -2.11
CA GLU A 114 13.63 0.41 -1.84
C GLU A 114 13.50 1.53 -2.87
N LYS A 115 14.59 2.26 -3.15
CA LYS A 115 14.59 3.30 -4.17
C LYS A 115 14.30 2.77 -5.57
N ILE A 116 14.87 1.60 -5.93
CA ILE A 116 14.55 0.86 -7.17
C ILE A 116 13.06 0.58 -7.22
N ARG A 117 12.50 -0.07 -6.18
CA ARG A 117 11.08 -0.44 -6.16
C ARG A 117 10.15 0.77 -6.23
N GLU A 118 10.52 1.86 -5.58
CA GLU A 118 9.70 3.08 -5.55
C GLU A 118 9.72 3.83 -6.88
N ASN A 119 10.80 3.74 -7.66
CA ASN A 119 10.99 4.54 -8.87
C ASN A 119 11.21 3.72 -10.15
N HIS A 120 10.97 2.40 -10.13
CA HIS A 120 11.23 1.51 -11.26
C HIS A 120 10.52 1.92 -12.56
N GLY A 121 9.31 2.49 -12.53
CA GLY A 121 8.67 3.02 -13.74
C GLY A 121 9.45 4.16 -14.37
N TYR A 122 9.99 5.07 -13.56
CA TYR A 122 10.91 6.12 -14.03
C TYR A 122 12.22 5.52 -14.57
N TYR A 123 12.77 4.53 -13.88
CA TYR A 123 13.98 3.83 -14.33
C TYR A 123 13.76 3.05 -15.63
N SER A 124 12.58 2.47 -15.85
CA SER A 124 12.19 1.86 -17.11
C SER A 124 12.21 2.90 -18.24
N ALA A 125 11.66 4.09 -18.01
CA ALA A 125 11.71 5.18 -18.99
C ALA A 125 13.15 5.59 -19.34
N LEU A 126 14.04 5.68 -18.34
CA LEU A 126 15.46 5.95 -18.58
C LEU A 126 16.11 4.85 -19.44
N ARG A 127 15.87 3.58 -19.12
CA ARG A 127 16.41 2.44 -19.87
C ARG A 127 15.89 2.42 -21.30
N ILE A 128 14.58 2.62 -21.50
CA ILE A 128 13.96 2.69 -22.83
C ILE A 128 14.58 3.81 -23.69
N SER A 129 14.88 4.97 -23.08
CA SER A 129 15.49 6.10 -23.78
C SER A 129 16.97 5.88 -24.12
N SER A 130 17.74 5.25 -23.23
CA SER A 130 19.20 5.10 -23.33
C SER A 130 19.69 3.81 -24.00
N GLU A 131 18.95 2.71 -23.88
CA GLU A 131 19.31 1.40 -24.47
C GLU A 131 18.76 1.30 -25.90
N HIS A 132 19.57 1.79 -26.84
CA HIS A 132 19.20 1.94 -28.25
C HIS A 132 19.06 0.60 -29.00
N ASP A 133 19.51 -0.51 -28.41
CA ASP A 133 19.40 -1.85 -28.98
C ASP A 133 18.01 -2.49 -28.75
N ILE A 134 17.18 -1.95 -27.85
CA ILE A 134 15.79 -2.38 -27.70
C ILE A 134 15.00 -2.01 -28.97
N PRO A 135 14.41 -2.95 -29.72
CA PRO A 135 13.88 -2.70 -31.06
C PRO A 135 12.44 -2.15 -31.05
N ILE A 136 12.21 -0.99 -30.42
CA ILE A 136 10.87 -0.35 -30.39
C ILE A 136 10.69 0.80 -31.37
N GLY A 137 11.77 1.31 -31.94
CA GLY A 137 11.74 2.41 -32.91
C GLY A 137 12.64 3.59 -32.54
N ASP A 138 12.30 4.75 -33.11
CA ASP A 138 13.05 5.99 -32.97
C ASP A 138 12.90 6.63 -31.58
N LYS A 139 13.53 7.80 -31.40
CA LYS A 139 13.51 8.55 -30.15
C LYS A 139 12.10 8.97 -29.73
N GLU A 140 11.24 9.36 -30.66
CA GLU A 140 9.88 9.81 -30.33
C GLU A 140 9.03 8.65 -29.81
N ILE A 141 9.14 7.47 -30.45
CA ILE A 141 8.48 6.25 -29.95
C ILE A 141 9.00 5.87 -28.56
N ARG A 142 10.31 5.95 -28.33
CA ARG A 142 10.92 5.68 -27.01
C ARG A 142 10.42 6.64 -25.94
N ASP A 143 10.30 7.92 -26.26
CA ASP A 143 9.82 8.95 -25.34
C ASP A 143 8.33 8.70 -24.98
N ILE A 144 7.50 8.30 -25.94
CA ILE A 144 6.08 7.96 -25.71
C ILE A 144 5.96 6.70 -24.84
N VAL A 145 6.61 5.60 -25.23
CA VAL A 145 6.56 4.31 -24.49
C VAL A 145 7.15 4.48 -23.09
N GLY A 146 8.30 5.16 -22.97
CA GLY A 146 8.91 5.51 -21.70
C GLY A 146 8.00 6.38 -20.83
N GLY A 147 7.31 7.34 -21.43
CA GLY A 147 6.27 8.15 -20.76
C GLY A 147 5.15 7.29 -20.17
N ILE A 148 4.59 6.36 -20.95
CA ILE A 148 3.55 5.44 -20.45
C ILE A 148 4.08 4.58 -19.29
N CYS A 149 5.28 4.01 -19.42
CA CYS A 149 5.91 3.22 -18.37
C CYS A 149 6.19 4.03 -17.10
N LYS A 150 6.61 5.29 -17.23
CA LYS A 150 6.92 6.19 -16.10
C LYS A 150 5.71 6.38 -15.18
N TYR A 151 4.50 6.43 -15.76
CA TYR A 151 3.27 6.72 -15.04
C TYR A 151 2.46 5.47 -14.65
N HIS A 152 2.97 4.26 -14.82
CA HIS A 152 2.21 3.06 -14.45
C HIS A 152 2.04 2.90 -12.93
N GLN A 153 2.96 3.44 -12.11
CA GLN A 153 2.93 3.31 -10.64
C GLN A 153 1.98 4.32 -9.98
N LEU A 154 1.27 3.91 -8.91
CA LEU A 154 0.31 4.75 -8.19
C LEU A 154 0.81 6.16 -7.85
N ARG A 155 2.04 6.26 -7.33
CA ARG A 155 2.65 7.53 -6.88
C ARG A 155 2.98 8.50 -8.02
N ALA A 156 2.99 8.06 -9.28
CA ALA A 156 3.17 8.95 -10.42
C ALA A 156 1.78 9.49 -10.86
N PRO A 157 1.37 10.71 -10.54
CA PRO A 157 -0.02 11.15 -10.79
C PRO A 157 -0.37 11.09 -12.30
N ILE A 158 -1.51 10.49 -12.66
CA ILE A 158 -1.98 10.40 -14.07
C ILE A 158 -2.81 11.63 -14.47
N SER A 159 -3.47 12.27 -13.51
CA SER A 159 -4.31 13.44 -13.74
C SER A 159 -4.29 14.35 -12.52
N GLU A 160 -4.82 15.57 -12.64
CA GLU A 160 -5.03 16.47 -11.50
C GLU A 160 -5.95 15.85 -10.45
N HIS A 161 -6.97 15.11 -10.90
CA HIS A 161 -7.83 14.33 -10.03
C HIS A 161 -7.02 13.30 -9.23
N ALA A 162 -6.17 12.50 -9.90
CA ALA A 162 -5.33 11.51 -9.25
C ALA A 162 -4.38 12.15 -8.22
N LEU A 163 -3.78 13.30 -8.56
CA LEU A 163 -2.89 14.03 -7.65
C LEU A 163 -3.64 14.50 -6.39
N LYS A 164 -4.86 15.02 -6.54
CA LYS A 164 -5.71 15.41 -5.41
C LYS A 164 -6.09 14.19 -4.56
N TRP A 165 -6.53 13.11 -5.20
CA TRP A 165 -6.89 11.85 -4.54
C TRP A 165 -5.73 11.28 -3.71
N LEU A 166 -4.51 11.24 -4.27
CA LEU A 166 -3.32 10.79 -3.52
C LEU A 166 -3.09 11.61 -2.25
N LYS A 167 -3.25 12.93 -2.32
CA LYS A 167 -3.13 13.82 -1.15
C LYS A 167 -4.20 13.53 -0.08
N GLU A 168 -5.44 13.28 -0.49
CA GLU A 168 -6.53 12.89 0.42
C GLU A 168 -6.25 11.56 1.13
N GLN A 169 -5.51 10.65 0.47
CA GLN A 169 -5.05 9.39 1.04
C GLN A 169 -3.73 9.48 1.83
N ASN A 170 -3.18 10.69 2.02
CA ASN A 170 -1.84 10.92 2.61
C ASN A 170 -0.72 10.16 1.89
N ILE A 171 -0.80 10.05 0.56
CA ILE A 171 0.22 9.43 -0.28
C ILE A 171 0.98 10.54 -1.02
N GLU A 172 2.27 10.64 -0.75
CA GLU A 172 3.13 11.59 -1.46
C GLU A 172 3.40 11.12 -2.90
N PRO A 173 3.39 12.05 -3.87
CA PRO A 173 3.80 11.75 -5.24
C PRO A 173 5.21 11.16 -5.29
N MET A 174 5.52 10.50 -6.40
CA MET A 174 6.86 9.99 -6.67
C MET A 174 7.82 11.16 -6.77
N GLU A 175 8.90 11.12 -5.99
CA GLU A 175 9.97 12.11 -6.05
C GLU A 175 11.09 11.60 -6.94
N VAL A 176 11.45 12.39 -7.94
CA VAL A 176 12.51 12.09 -8.88
C VAL A 176 13.45 13.29 -8.92
N ASN A 177 14.74 13.06 -8.64
CA ASN A 177 15.79 14.08 -8.65
C ASN A 177 15.49 15.33 -7.78
N GLY A 178 14.80 15.16 -6.65
CA GLY A 178 14.46 16.28 -5.75
C GLY A 178 13.13 16.97 -6.06
N GLU A 179 12.40 16.52 -7.09
CA GLU A 179 11.13 17.11 -7.50
C GLU A 179 10.01 16.07 -7.52
N TYR A 180 8.82 16.46 -7.05
CA TYR A 180 7.64 15.63 -7.15
C TYR A 180 7.12 15.60 -8.58
N MET A 181 6.80 14.40 -9.07
CA MET A 181 6.18 14.24 -10.37
C MET A 181 4.83 14.96 -10.47
N THR A 182 4.61 15.61 -11.60
CA THR A 182 3.34 16.24 -11.99
C THR A 182 2.51 15.31 -12.88
N PRO A 183 1.22 15.59 -13.11
CA PRO A 183 0.39 14.79 -13.99
C PRO A 183 0.94 14.62 -15.42
N ILE A 184 0.69 13.45 -16.03
CA ILE A 184 1.02 13.20 -17.44
C ILE A 184 0.11 14.02 -18.37
N ASP A 185 0.69 14.44 -19.50
CA ASP A 185 -0.04 15.04 -20.61
C ASP A 185 -1.14 14.10 -21.11
N ASP A 186 -2.28 14.70 -21.45
CA ASP A 186 -3.46 13.96 -21.88
C ASP A 186 -3.24 13.24 -23.21
N VAL A 187 -2.72 13.99 -24.18
CA VAL A 187 -2.55 13.56 -25.57
C VAL A 187 -1.19 14.01 -26.09
N HIS A 188 -0.41 13.07 -26.64
CA HIS A 188 0.78 13.35 -27.44
C HIS A 188 0.43 13.38 -28.93
N THR A 189 1.12 14.22 -29.72
CA THR A 189 0.98 14.22 -31.19
C THR A 189 2.18 13.53 -31.81
N TYR A 190 2.01 12.26 -32.19
CA TYR A 190 3.06 11.46 -32.81
C TYR A 190 3.16 11.75 -34.31
N LYS A 191 4.39 12.01 -34.79
CA LYS A 191 4.66 12.23 -36.22
C LYS A 191 4.91 10.89 -36.93
N SER A 192 3.83 10.21 -37.31
CA SER A 192 3.95 8.96 -38.06
C SER A 192 4.38 9.21 -39.51
N PRO A 193 4.91 8.18 -40.22
CA PRO A 193 5.20 8.27 -41.66
C PRO A 193 3.99 8.69 -42.52
N ASN A 194 2.77 8.43 -42.04
CA ASN A 194 1.52 8.72 -42.75
C ASN A 194 0.83 10.00 -42.25
N GLY A 195 1.51 10.80 -41.42
CA GLY A 195 0.99 12.04 -40.86
C GLY A 195 0.86 12.04 -39.34
N ASN A 196 0.32 13.13 -38.79
CA ASN A 196 0.21 13.31 -37.35
C ASN A 196 -0.91 12.43 -36.77
N VAL A 197 -0.59 11.66 -35.72
CA VAL A 197 -1.51 10.79 -35.00
C VAL A 197 -1.63 11.30 -33.56
N LYS A 198 -2.86 11.40 -33.05
CA LYS A 198 -3.10 11.71 -31.64
C LYS A 198 -3.02 10.42 -30.81
N VAL A 199 -2.29 10.48 -29.71
CA VAL A 199 -2.03 9.35 -28.81
C VAL A 199 -2.48 9.76 -27.42
N ARG A 200 -3.51 9.13 -26.87
CA ARG A 200 -4.02 9.41 -25.52
C ARG A 200 -3.11 8.84 -24.44
N THR A 201 -1.94 9.44 -24.24
CA THR A 201 -0.89 8.97 -23.32
C THR A 201 -1.39 8.76 -21.90
N ARG A 202 -2.27 9.64 -21.41
CA ARG A 202 -2.89 9.49 -20.10
C ARG A 202 -3.77 8.24 -20.01
N PHE A 203 -4.57 7.98 -21.05
CA PHE A 203 -5.43 6.80 -21.11
C PHE A 203 -4.61 5.50 -21.18
N LEU A 204 -3.55 5.46 -22.00
CA LEU A 204 -2.66 4.30 -22.08
C LEU A 204 -1.94 4.01 -20.76
N ALA A 205 -1.45 5.06 -20.07
CA ALA A 205 -0.86 4.91 -18.74
C ALA A 205 -1.89 4.43 -17.70
N SER A 206 -3.15 4.86 -17.82
CA SER A 206 -4.25 4.42 -16.96
C SER A 206 -4.57 2.93 -17.14
N LEU A 207 -4.63 2.47 -18.39
CA LEU A 207 -4.80 1.06 -18.73
C LEU A 207 -3.66 0.20 -18.18
N LEU A 208 -2.41 0.60 -18.41
CA LEU A 208 -1.24 -0.11 -17.90
C LEU A 208 -1.25 -0.15 -16.36
N ARG A 209 -1.59 0.97 -15.69
CA ARG A 209 -1.67 1.01 -14.23
C ARG A 209 -2.68 0.03 -13.67
N ILE A 210 -3.93 0.04 -14.18
CA ILE A 210 -4.99 -0.80 -13.61
C ILE A 210 -4.70 -2.27 -13.88
N ALA A 211 -4.23 -2.61 -15.09
CA ALA A 211 -3.86 -3.97 -15.42
C ALA A 211 -2.67 -4.48 -14.58
N ASN A 212 -1.65 -3.65 -14.37
CA ASN A 212 -0.52 -3.99 -13.51
C ASN A 212 -0.94 -4.14 -12.04
N ALA A 213 -1.85 -3.31 -11.54
CA ALA A 213 -2.36 -3.41 -10.17
C ALA A 213 -3.14 -4.70 -9.92
N CYS A 214 -3.76 -5.25 -10.97
CA CYS A 214 -4.49 -6.51 -10.89
C CYS A 214 -3.58 -7.75 -10.91
N ASP A 215 -2.26 -7.60 -11.13
CA ASP A 215 -1.35 -8.74 -11.04
C ASP A 215 -1.10 -9.15 -9.59
N VAL A 216 -2.09 -9.82 -9.00
CA VAL A 216 -2.07 -10.34 -7.63
C VAL A 216 -2.35 -11.83 -7.56
N GLU A 217 -2.54 -12.48 -8.72
CA GLU A 217 -2.86 -13.90 -8.85
C GLU A 217 -1.76 -14.80 -8.27
N PHE A 218 -2.19 -15.92 -7.72
CA PHE A 218 -1.34 -16.94 -7.17
C PHE A 218 -0.62 -17.72 -8.26
N ASP A 219 0.72 -17.62 -8.28
CA ASP A 219 1.57 -18.50 -9.07
C ASP A 219 2.11 -19.63 -8.19
N SER A 220 1.54 -20.83 -8.36
CA SER A 220 1.96 -22.04 -7.65
C SER A 220 3.45 -22.36 -7.83
N ARG A 221 4.06 -21.98 -8.95
CA ARG A 221 5.50 -22.16 -9.21
C ARG A 221 6.34 -21.24 -8.33
N MET A 222 5.83 -20.06 -8.00
CA MET A 222 6.50 -19.07 -7.15
C MET A 222 6.21 -19.27 -5.66
N ALA A 223 5.20 -20.06 -5.29
CA ALA A 223 4.78 -20.26 -3.91
C ALA A 223 5.93 -20.71 -2.99
N GLN A 224 6.66 -21.76 -3.39
CA GLN A 224 7.80 -22.29 -2.64
C GLN A 224 8.93 -21.25 -2.54
N PHE A 225 9.17 -20.50 -3.62
CA PHE A 225 10.16 -19.44 -3.64
C PHE A 225 9.82 -18.31 -2.67
N TYR A 226 8.56 -17.88 -2.62
CA TYR A 226 8.08 -16.87 -1.68
C TYR A 226 8.13 -17.33 -0.23
N GLU A 227 7.86 -18.60 0.07
CA GLU A 227 8.03 -19.17 1.41
C GLU A 227 9.50 -19.18 1.84
N PHE A 228 10.40 -19.61 0.96
CA PHE A 228 11.84 -19.56 1.19
C PHE A 228 12.31 -18.13 1.47
N ARG A 229 11.90 -17.16 0.63
CA ARG A 229 12.23 -15.73 0.81
C ARG A 229 11.66 -15.15 2.09
N THR A 230 10.45 -15.55 2.48
CA THR A 230 9.86 -15.13 3.76
C THR A 230 10.73 -15.57 4.93
N THR A 231 11.22 -16.82 4.89
CA THR A 231 12.12 -17.37 5.91
C THR A 231 13.45 -16.62 5.96
N GLU A 232 14.05 -16.35 4.80
CA GLU A 232 15.28 -15.56 4.67
C GLU A 232 15.11 -14.14 5.25
N ASN A 233 13.99 -13.48 4.91
CA ASN A 233 13.66 -12.15 5.39
C ASN A 233 13.48 -12.12 6.91
N LEU A 234 12.84 -13.14 7.50
CA LEU A 234 12.69 -13.27 8.95
C LEU A 234 14.05 -13.43 9.65
N SER A 235 14.97 -14.22 9.08
CA SER A 235 16.34 -14.35 9.62
C SER A 235 17.05 -12.98 9.63
N ARG A 236 17.00 -12.26 8.52
CA ARG A 236 17.61 -10.92 8.39
C ARG A 236 16.97 -9.90 9.33
N LEU A 237 15.65 -9.92 9.49
CA LEU A 237 14.94 -9.08 10.47
C LEU A 237 15.42 -9.34 11.90
N ASN A 238 15.62 -10.61 12.27
CA ASN A 238 16.14 -10.98 13.58
C ASN A 238 17.59 -10.51 13.79
N GLU A 239 18.45 -10.64 12.77
CA GLU A 239 19.81 -10.10 12.81
C GLU A 239 19.83 -8.57 12.95
N ASN A 240 19.01 -7.88 12.16
CA ASN A 240 18.86 -6.43 12.24
C ASN A 240 18.35 -5.99 13.62
N LYS A 241 17.41 -6.73 14.22
CA LYS A 241 16.92 -6.48 15.58
C LYS A 241 18.07 -6.54 16.60
N LYS A 242 18.93 -7.55 16.53
CA LYS A 242 20.12 -7.68 17.39
C LYS A 242 21.10 -6.50 17.19
N LYS A 243 21.34 -6.09 15.95
CA LYS A 243 22.21 -4.94 15.64
C LYS A 243 21.63 -3.63 16.19
N ILE A 244 20.34 -3.38 15.98
CA ILE A 244 19.63 -2.20 16.50
C ILE A 244 19.70 -2.18 18.03
N GLU A 245 19.48 -3.30 18.70
CA GLU A 245 19.58 -3.39 20.16
C GLU A 245 20.99 -3.04 20.66
N LYS A 246 22.04 -3.54 19.99
CA LYS A 246 23.43 -3.18 20.30
C LYS A 246 23.69 -1.68 20.11
N ILE A 247 23.18 -1.08 19.03
CA ILE A 247 23.28 0.36 18.77
C ILE A 247 22.57 1.16 19.87
N ARG A 248 21.32 0.80 20.21
CA ARG A 248 20.55 1.47 21.27
C ARG A 248 21.26 1.43 22.63
N ASN A 249 21.80 0.27 23.01
CA ASN A 249 22.57 0.15 24.26
C ASN A 249 23.82 1.05 24.25
N THR A 250 24.46 1.19 23.09
CA THR A 250 25.62 2.07 22.93
C THR A 250 25.22 3.56 23.04
N ILE A 251 24.14 3.96 22.37
CA ILE A 251 23.58 5.33 22.46
C ILE A 251 23.20 5.65 23.90
N GLN A 252 22.48 4.76 24.58
CA GLN A 252 22.08 4.95 25.98
C GLN A 252 23.29 5.10 26.91
N SER A 253 24.38 4.36 26.67
CA SER A 253 25.63 4.53 27.40
C SER A 253 26.27 5.91 27.16
N ILE A 254 26.19 6.44 25.95
CA ILE A 254 26.71 7.77 25.60
C ILE A 254 25.85 8.86 26.24
N GLU A 255 24.52 8.74 26.19
CA GLU A 255 23.59 9.66 26.86
C GLU A 255 23.84 9.72 28.37
N GLY A 256 24.08 8.56 29.00
CA GLY A 256 24.48 8.50 30.41
C GLY A 256 25.78 9.26 30.71
N LYS A 257 26.77 9.22 29.80
CA LYS A 257 28.01 10.01 29.92
C LYS A 257 27.75 11.51 29.76
N ILE A 258 26.90 11.91 28.81
CA ILE A 258 26.50 13.32 28.60
C ILE A 258 25.86 13.86 29.87
N GLN A 259 24.84 13.16 30.40
CA GLN A 259 24.13 13.57 31.60
C GLN A 259 25.07 13.71 32.81
N PHE A 260 26.08 12.84 32.90
CA PHE A 260 27.09 12.91 33.95
C PHE A 260 28.01 14.14 33.80
N ILE A 261 28.40 14.49 32.58
CA ILE A 261 29.20 15.70 32.30
C ILE A 261 28.40 16.96 32.67
N GLU A 262 27.14 17.07 32.25
CA GLU A 262 26.26 18.20 32.59
C GLU A 262 26.14 18.38 34.12
N ASN A 263 25.93 17.28 34.84
CA ASN A 263 25.90 17.29 36.31
C ASN A 263 27.23 17.75 36.94
N LEU A 264 28.38 17.42 36.33
CA LEU A 264 29.69 17.91 36.80
C LEU A 264 29.88 19.40 36.55
N GLU A 265 29.40 19.92 35.41
CA GLU A 265 29.41 21.34 35.08
C GLU A 265 28.57 22.14 36.07
N ASP A 266 27.34 21.68 36.36
CA ASP A 266 26.46 22.28 37.36
C ASP A 266 27.09 22.34 38.75
N ARG A 267 27.76 21.26 39.17
CA ARG A 267 28.49 21.23 40.44
C ARG A 267 29.66 22.21 40.47
N CYS A 268 30.40 22.33 39.37
CA CYS A 268 31.48 23.31 39.26
C CYS A 268 30.94 24.75 39.27
N HIS A 269 29.81 24.99 38.62
CA HIS A 269 29.10 26.27 38.64
C HIS A 269 28.62 26.63 40.05
N ALA A 270 28.03 25.67 40.77
CA ALA A 270 27.62 25.86 42.16
C ALA A 270 28.81 26.22 43.07
N ILE A 271 29.96 25.53 42.92
CA ILE A 271 31.20 25.84 43.65
C ILE A 271 31.70 27.27 43.32
N SER A 272 31.54 27.71 42.07
CA SER A 272 31.92 29.07 41.64
C SER A 272 31.14 30.17 42.37
N LYS A 273 29.86 29.91 42.70
CA LYS A 273 28.94 30.82 43.40
C LYS A 273 29.12 30.86 44.92
N CYS A 274 29.86 29.92 45.52
CA CYS A 274 30.07 29.88 46.98
C CYS A 274 30.86 31.10 47.51
N LYS A 275 30.64 31.51 48.76
CA LYS A 275 31.43 32.54 49.47
C LYS A 275 32.78 31.98 49.98
N LEU A 276 33.62 31.46 49.08
CA LEU A 276 34.97 30.94 49.37
C LEU A 276 36.06 31.80 48.71
N LYS A 277 37.30 31.72 49.21
CA LYS A 277 38.46 32.37 48.55
C LYS A 277 38.70 31.73 47.17
N ASN A 278 39.13 32.52 46.19
CA ASN A 278 39.32 32.05 44.80
C ASN A 278 40.30 30.87 44.67
N SER A 279 41.33 30.80 45.52
CA SER A 279 42.28 29.68 45.58
C SER A 279 41.62 28.36 45.99
N GLU A 280 40.66 28.40 46.93
CA GLU A 280 39.92 27.23 47.42
C GLU A 280 38.86 26.76 46.41
N LYS A 281 38.17 27.70 45.75
CA LYS A 281 37.27 27.40 44.62
C LYS A 281 38.01 26.65 43.52
N ARG A 282 39.18 27.18 43.11
CA ARG A 282 40.01 26.60 42.06
C ARG A 282 40.50 25.19 42.42
N ARG A 283 40.87 24.95 43.69
CA ARG A 283 41.27 23.63 44.20
C ARG A 283 40.10 22.64 44.23
N LYS A 284 38.90 23.06 44.63
CA LYS A 284 37.70 22.20 44.64
C LYS A 284 37.24 21.84 43.23
N CYS A 285 37.20 22.79 42.29
CA CYS A 285 36.89 22.50 40.88
C CYS A 285 37.95 21.60 40.24
N LYS A 286 39.25 21.87 40.43
CA LYS A 286 40.33 21.00 39.92
C LYS A 286 40.22 19.56 40.44
N ARG A 287 39.86 19.36 41.71
CA ARG A 287 39.66 18.02 42.29
C ARG A 287 38.41 17.32 41.75
N CYS A 288 37.35 18.08 41.46
CA CYS A 288 36.15 17.54 40.80
C CYS A 288 36.46 17.11 39.36
N ILE A 289 37.24 17.90 38.61
CA ILE A 289 37.62 17.60 37.22
C ILE A 289 38.66 16.46 37.15
N TRP A 290 39.70 16.48 38.00
CA TRP A 290 40.78 15.49 37.99
C TRP A 290 40.32 14.06 38.27
N ARG A 291 39.25 13.87 39.04
CA ARG A 291 38.66 12.56 39.29
C ARG A 291 37.90 11.97 38.09
N ASN A 292 37.73 12.74 37.01
CA ASN A 292 36.80 12.45 35.91
C ASN A 292 37.43 12.73 34.53
N THR A 293 38.74 12.57 34.36
CA THR A 293 39.50 12.99 33.17
C THR A 293 39.24 12.20 31.88
N ASP A 294 38.60 11.03 31.93
CA ASP A 294 38.36 10.13 30.76
C ASP A 294 36.97 10.30 30.10
N LEU A 295 36.37 11.49 30.18
CA LEU A 295 35.01 11.76 29.67
C LEU A 295 34.98 12.29 28.23
N SER A 296 35.70 11.65 27.29
CA SER A 296 35.57 12.01 25.87
C SER A 296 34.28 11.44 25.25
N ILE A 297 33.55 12.27 24.51
CA ILE A 297 32.41 11.87 23.69
C ILE A 297 32.80 12.02 22.22
N ASP A 298 32.74 10.92 21.48
CA ASP A 298 32.96 10.92 20.04
C ASP A 298 31.64 11.26 19.31
N LYS A 299 31.55 12.49 18.80
CA LYS A 299 30.39 12.95 18.03
C LYS A 299 30.25 12.25 16.68
N ASN A 300 31.36 11.81 16.07
CA ASN A 300 31.33 11.11 14.78
C ASN A 300 30.71 9.72 14.97
N LEU A 301 31.05 9.02 16.05
CA LEU A 301 30.44 7.75 16.41
C LEU A 301 28.91 7.87 16.56
N ILE A 302 28.40 8.95 17.17
CA ILE A 302 26.95 9.16 17.31
C ILE A 302 26.28 9.31 15.94
N ILE A 303 26.88 10.10 15.04
CA ILE A 303 26.37 10.30 13.67
C ILE A 303 26.35 8.97 12.90
N GLU A 304 27.43 8.18 13.01
CA GLU A 304 27.53 6.86 12.38
C GLU A 304 26.48 5.88 12.92
N LEU A 305 26.32 5.81 14.25
CA LEU A 305 25.33 4.95 14.90
C LEU A 305 23.89 5.33 14.50
N ASN A 306 23.57 6.63 14.47
CA ASN A 306 22.25 7.11 14.03
C ASN A 306 21.99 6.82 12.54
N SER A 307 23.00 6.99 11.70
CA SER A 307 22.91 6.67 10.27
C SER A 307 22.69 5.17 10.05
N GLU A 308 23.43 4.33 10.76
CA GLU A 308 23.30 2.88 10.71
C GLU A 308 21.94 2.41 11.24
N MET A 309 21.46 3.00 12.34
CA MET A 309 20.12 2.71 12.89
C MET A 309 19.03 3.06 11.86
N THR A 310 19.10 4.24 11.25
CA THR A 310 18.17 4.68 10.21
C THR A 310 18.20 3.71 9.00
N ARG A 311 19.39 3.28 8.59
CA ARG A 311 19.59 2.32 7.50
C ARG A 311 18.95 0.96 7.83
N LEU A 312 19.17 0.42 9.03
CA LEU A 312 18.61 -0.85 9.47
C LEU A 312 17.08 -0.79 9.62
N GLU A 313 16.54 0.29 10.14
CA GLU A 313 15.09 0.49 10.24
C GLU A 313 14.43 0.59 8.87
N ARG A 314 15.05 1.31 7.94
CA ARG A 314 14.61 1.37 6.54
C ARG A 314 14.62 -0.02 5.89
N GLN A 315 15.69 -0.78 6.08
CA GLN A 315 15.77 -2.16 5.61
C GLN A 315 14.70 -3.06 6.24
N ASN A 316 14.43 -2.93 7.53
CA ASN A 316 13.37 -3.71 8.21
C ASN A 316 11.98 -3.39 7.64
N ARG A 317 11.66 -2.11 7.42
CA ARG A 317 10.40 -1.71 6.77
C ARG A 317 10.27 -2.31 5.39
N PHE A 318 11.34 -2.28 4.59
CA PHE A 318 11.36 -2.90 3.27
C PHE A 318 11.10 -4.41 3.33
N LEU A 319 11.83 -5.15 4.18
CA LEU A 319 11.66 -6.60 4.32
C LEU A 319 10.25 -7.00 4.78
N LEU A 320 9.67 -6.25 5.72
CA LEU A 320 8.29 -6.46 6.19
C LEU A 320 7.28 -6.21 5.07
N ARG A 321 7.45 -5.15 4.28
CA ARG A 321 6.61 -4.88 3.10
C ARG A 321 6.69 -6.01 2.07
N GLN A 322 7.87 -6.57 1.81
CA GLN A 322 8.01 -7.70 0.88
C GLN A 322 7.35 -8.98 1.43
N ALA A 323 7.51 -9.26 2.73
CA ALA A 323 6.86 -10.41 3.37
C ALA A 323 5.33 -10.34 3.27
N HIS A 324 4.76 -9.15 3.38
CA HIS A 324 3.33 -8.95 3.17
C HIS A 324 2.93 -9.16 1.70
N ARG A 325 3.69 -8.62 0.74
CA ARG A 325 3.45 -8.87 -0.71
C ARG A 325 3.48 -10.35 -1.06
N TYR A 326 4.41 -11.11 -0.49
CA TYR A 326 4.45 -12.56 -0.70
C TYR A 326 3.16 -13.26 -0.25
N ARG A 327 2.53 -12.77 0.82
CA ARG A 327 1.24 -13.31 1.29
C ARG A 327 0.06 -12.87 0.43
N THR A 328 0.06 -11.62 -0.06
CA THR A 328 -1.02 -11.14 -0.95
C THR A 328 -1.05 -11.95 -2.26
N HIS A 329 0.11 -12.18 -2.88
CA HIS A 329 0.23 -13.07 -4.06
C HIS A 329 -0.09 -14.54 -3.76
N GLN A 330 -0.31 -14.92 -2.50
CA GLN A 330 -0.72 -16.28 -2.11
C GLN A 330 -2.20 -16.34 -1.69
N SER A 331 -2.95 -15.25 -1.81
CA SER A 331 -4.33 -15.15 -1.32
C SER A 331 -5.40 -15.12 -2.41
N VAL A 332 -5.04 -14.67 -3.62
CA VAL A 332 -5.94 -14.57 -4.78
C VAL A 332 -5.64 -15.70 -5.77
N ASN A 333 -6.65 -16.50 -6.12
CA ASN A 333 -6.54 -17.55 -7.14
C ASN A 333 -6.53 -16.93 -8.54
N GLU A 334 -7.56 -16.16 -8.86
CA GLU A 334 -7.76 -15.52 -10.15
C GLU A 334 -8.30 -14.09 -9.97
N VAL A 335 -7.99 -13.22 -10.93
CA VAL A 335 -8.67 -11.93 -11.09
C VAL A 335 -9.43 -11.91 -12.40
N TYR A 336 -10.72 -11.62 -12.35
CA TYR A 336 -11.56 -11.53 -13.54
C TYR A 336 -12.48 -10.31 -13.53
N LEU A 337 -13.10 -10.03 -14.68
CA LEU A 337 -14.07 -8.95 -14.84
C LEU A 337 -15.46 -9.53 -14.92
N GLU A 338 -16.38 -9.00 -14.12
CA GLU A 338 -17.79 -9.38 -14.13
C GLU A 338 -18.65 -8.16 -13.82
N ASN A 339 -19.67 -7.89 -14.66
CA ASN A 339 -20.63 -6.80 -14.47
C ASN A 339 -20.00 -5.43 -14.13
N ASP A 340 -18.99 -5.00 -14.89
CA ASP A 340 -18.20 -3.79 -14.66
C ASP A 340 -17.47 -3.75 -13.31
N ARG A 341 -17.12 -4.91 -12.74
CA ARG A 341 -16.35 -5.04 -11.49
C ARG A 341 -15.13 -5.90 -11.72
N ILE A 342 -14.06 -5.62 -10.96
CA ILE A 342 -12.91 -6.52 -10.84
C ILE A 342 -13.22 -7.48 -9.69
N VAL A 343 -13.21 -8.78 -9.91
CA VAL A 343 -13.47 -9.78 -8.89
C VAL A 343 -12.18 -10.51 -8.53
N LEU A 344 -11.92 -10.60 -7.23
CA LEU A 344 -10.82 -11.37 -6.65
C LEU A 344 -11.36 -12.72 -6.17
N GLU A 345 -11.04 -13.79 -6.89
CA GLU A 345 -11.34 -15.15 -6.44
C GLU A 345 -10.33 -15.56 -5.35
N PRO A 346 -10.77 -16.01 -4.17
CA PRO A 346 -9.87 -16.48 -3.13
C PRO A 346 -9.27 -17.86 -3.45
N VAL A 347 -8.05 -18.13 -3.00
CA VAL A 347 -7.47 -19.50 -3.10
C VAL A 347 -8.28 -20.52 -2.30
N LEU A 348 -8.45 -21.73 -2.85
CA LEU A 348 -9.29 -22.80 -2.26
C LEU A 348 -8.83 -23.26 -0.87
N ASN A 349 -7.51 -23.29 -0.62
CA ASN A 349 -6.91 -23.73 0.64
C ASN A 349 -6.05 -22.63 1.25
N PRO A 350 -6.65 -21.57 1.79
CA PRO A 350 -5.90 -20.40 2.19
C PRO A 350 -5.20 -20.58 3.55
N LYS A 351 -4.04 -19.93 3.71
CA LYS A 351 -3.32 -19.86 4.99
C LYS A 351 -4.08 -19.01 6.03
N PRO A 352 -3.85 -19.19 7.34
CA PRO A 352 -4.43 -18.31 8.37
C PRO A 352 -4.19 -16.82 8.07
N GLY A 353 -5.22 -15.98 8.27
CA GLY A 353 -5.16 -14.54 7.98
C GLY A 353 -5.43 -14.13 6.54
N TRP A 354 -5.71 -15.07 5.63
CA TRP A 354 -5.95 -14.78 4.20
C TRP A 354 -7.06 -13.77 3.92
N LYS A 355 -8.10 -13.71 4.77
CA LYS A 355 -9.19 -12.74 4.62
C LYS A 355 -8.69 -11.31 4.78
N ASP A 356 -7.75 -11.09 5.70
CA ASP A 356 -7.16 -9.78 5.93
C ASP A 356 -6.23 -9.41 4.77
N GLU A 357 -5.47 -10.38 4.26
CA GLU A 357 -4.62 -10.21 3.07
C GLU A 357 -5.45 -9.89 1.82
N LEU A 358 -6.62 -10.51 1.63
CA LEU A 358 -7.53 -10.20 0.53
C LEU A 358 -8.18 -8.82 0.67
N ARG A 359 -8.59 -8.44 1.89
CA ARG A 359 -9.13 -7.09 2.14
C ARG A 359 -8.09 -6.02 1.87
N GLU A 360 -6.84 -6.26 2.27
CA GLU A 360 -5.73 -5.36 2.03
C GLU A 360 -5.37 -5.31 0.54
N THR A 361 -5.40 -6.46 -0.15
CA THR A 361 -5.26 -6.54 -1.62
C THR A 361 -6.34 -5.70 -2.29
N ARG A 362 -7.61 -5.90 -1.95
CA ARG A 362 -8.73 -5.09 -2.44
C ARG A 362 -8.52 -3.60 -2.16
N ARG A 363 -8.15 -3.22 -0.93
CA ARG A 363 -7.89 -1.83 -0.54
C ARG A 363 -6.80 -1.21 -1.42
N ASN A 364 -5.71 -1.94 -1.66
CA ASN A 364 -4.63 -1.48 -2.51
C ASN A 364 -5.08 -1.33 -3.97
N LEU A 365 -5.79 -2.30 -4.54
CA LEU A 365 -6.30 -2.16 -5.91
C LEU A 365 -7.31 -1.01 -6.03
N LEU A 366 -8.13 -0.75 -5.03
CA LEU A 366 -9.07 0.39 -5.01
C LEU A 366 -8.33 1.73 -5.10
N LEU A 367 -7.19 1.88 -4.44
CA LEU A 367 -6.36 3.09 -4.58
C LEU A 367 -5.93 3.31 -6.03
N HIS A 368 -5.56 2.23 -6.74
CA HIS A 368 -5.21 2.28 -8.15
C HIS A 368 -6.42 2.60 -9.02
N LEU A 369 -7.55 1.92 -8.83
CA LEU A 369 -8.78 2.13 -9.58
C LEU A 369 -9.27 3.56 -9.46
N GLU A 370 -9.45 4.08 -8.24
CA GLU A 370 -9.92 5.46 -8.03
C GLU A 370 -8.96 6.49 -8.65
N SER A 371 -7.66 6.23 -8.66
CA SER A 371 -6.69 7.13 -9.33
C SER A 371 -6.85 7.23 -10.85
N VAL A 372 -7.49 6.26 -11.50
CA VAL A 372 -7.66 6.21 -12.97
C VAL A 372 -9.10 6.23 -13.44
N LYS A 373 -10.06 6.05 -12.52
CA LYS A 373 -11.48 5.87 -12.80
C LYS A 373 -12.06 6.96 -13.72
N PRO A 374 -11.77 8.27 -13.51
CA PRO A 374 -12.27 9.30 -14.42
C PRO A 374 -11.72 9.14 -15.85
N THR A 375 -10.40 8.94 -15.99
CA THR A 375 -9.75 8.76 -17.30
C THR A 375 -10.30 7.54 -18.05
N LEU A 376 -10.54 6.43 -17.34
CA LEU A 376 -11.14 5.23 -17.94
C LEU A 376 -12.57 5.49 -18.41
N ALA A 377 -13.38 6.13 -17.57
CA ALA A 377 -14.78 6.45 -17.88
C ALA A 377 -14.92 7.42 -19.07
N GLU A 378 -14.08 8.45 -19.14
CA GLU A 378 -14.00 9.38 -20.29
C GLU A 378 -13.70 8.67 -21.63
N ASN A 379 -13.08 7.50 -21.57
CA ASN A 379 -12.74 6.68 -22.73
C ASN A 379 -13.63 5.44 -22.87
N GLY A 380 -14.79 5.39 -22.20
CA GLY A 380 -15.80 4.35 -22.37
C GLY A 380 -15.46 3.01 -21.70
N ILE A 381 -14.54 3.00 -20.74
CA ILE A 381 -14.26 1.85 -19.87
C ILE A 381 -14.81 2.13 -18.48
N VAL A 382 -15.77 1.32 -18.05
CA VAL A 382 -16.42 1.44 -16.75
C VAL A 382 -15.95 0.29 -15.86
N ILE A 383 -15.36 0.63 -14.72
CA ILE A 383 -15.05 -0.30 -13.63
C ILE A 383 -15.53 0.36 -12.35
N ASN A 384 -16.61 -0.18 -11.79
CA ASN A 384 -17.36 0.44 -10.70
C ASN A 384 -16.71 0.20 -9.33
N ASP A 385 -16.30 -1.04 -9.06
CA ASP A 385 -15.76 -1.47 -7.77
C ASP A 385 -14.87 -2.73 -7.95
N ILE A 386 -14.28 -3.16 -6.84
CA ILE A 386 -13.49 -4.38 -6.70
C ILE A 386 -14.17 -5.26 -5.65
N GLU A 387 -14.50 -6.49 -6.03
CA GLU A 387 -15.19 -7.46 -5.19
C GLU A 387 -14.29 -8.64 -4.84
N ILE A 388 -14.67 -9.38 -3.79
CA ILE A 388 -14.01 -10.62 -3.41
C ILE A 388 -15.08 -11.70 -3.48
N GLU A 389 -14.84 -12.73 -4.28
CA GLU A 389 -15.82 -13.80 -4.48
C GLU A 389 -16.07 -14.57 -3.17
N GLY A 390 -17.32 -14.93 -2.91
CA GLY A 390 -17.72 -15.66 -1.70
C GLY A 390 -17.56 -14.88 -0.39
N LEU A 391 -17.11 -13.63 -0.46
CA LEU A 391 -16.99 -12.70 0.66
C LEU A 391 -17.88 -11.50 0.34
N ALA A 392 -19.04 -11.41 1.01
CA ALA A 392 -19.87 -10.21 0.92
C ALA A 392 -19.02 -8.98 1.28
N VAL A 393 -18.64 -8.22 0.26
CA VAL A 393 -17.90 -6.98 0.39
C VAL A 393 -18.85 -5.94 0.97
N LYS A 394 -18.36 -5.12 1.91
CA LYS A 394 -19.11 -4.23 2.83
C LYS A 394 -20.38 -3.52 2.32
N SER A 395 -20.56 -3.32 1.01
CA SER A 395 -21.63 -2.51 0.40
C SER A 395 -23.05 -3.03 0.63
N ASP A 396 -23.26 -4.34 0.80
CA ASP A 396 -24.59 -4.90 1.12
C ASP A 396 -24.91 -4.91 2.62
N PHE A 397 -23.88 -4.78 3.46
CA PHE A 397 -24.01 -4.86 4.91
C PHE A 397 -24.35 -3.53 5.57
N ALA A 398 -23.73 -2.46 5.06
CA ALA A 398 -24.11 -1.07 5.29
C ALA A 398 -25.64 -0.86 5.33
N LYS A 399 -26.37 -1.56 4.45
CA LYS A 399 -27.83 -1.48 4.30
C LYS A 399 -28.64 -2.17 5.41
N LYS A 400 -28.03 -3.02 6.24
CA LYS A 400 -28.71 -3.79 7.30
C LYS A 400 -28.51 -3.24 8.72
N ILE A 401 -27.55 -2.33 8.91
CA ILE A 401 -27.38 -1.62 10.18
C ILE A 401 -28.42 -0.50 10.22
N LYS A 402 -29.39 -0.62 11.15
CA LYS A 402 -30.35 0.45 11.42
C LYS A 402 -29.69 1.61 12.13
N THR A 403 -28.94 1.31 13.18
CA THR A 403 -28.20 2.30 13.95
C THR A 403 -27.00 1.66 14.62
N LEU A 404 -25.89 2.37 14.58
CA LEU A 404 -24.66 2.05 15.29
C LEU A 404 -24.42 3.11 16.37
N TYR A 405 -24.16 2.66 17.59
CA TYR A 405 -23.87 3.51 18.73
C TYR A 405 -22.43 3.29 19.19
N LEU A 406 -21.78 4.37 19.60
CA LEU A 406 -20.51 4.34 20.31
C LEU A 406 -20.72 4.90 21.71
N ILE A 407 -20.41 4.10 22.72
CA ILE A 407 -20.76 4.38 24.11
C ILE A 407 -19.49 4.29 24.97
N TYR A 408 -19.29 5.25 25.85
CA TYR A 408 -18.19 5.25 26.80
C TYR A 408 -18.44 4.23 27.92
N LYS A 409 -17.37 3.72 28.54
CA LYS A 409 -17.44 2.64 29.56
C LYS A 409 -18.36 2.89 30.76
N ASP A 410 -18.72 4.15 31.04
CA ASP A 410 -19.65 4.52 32.12
C ASP A 410 -21.12 4.71 31.65
N GLY A 411 -21.38 4.44 30.37
CA GLY A 411 -22.71 4.46 29.77
C GLY A 411 -23.11 5.75 29.07
N ARG A 412 -22.26 6.78 29.08
CA ARG A 412 -22.50 8.01 28.30
C ARG A 412 -22.31 7.77 26.81
N MET A 413 -23.25 8.22 25.98
CA MET A 413 -23.15 8.10 24.52
C MET A 413 -22.13 9.10 23.95
N ILE A 414 -21.25 8.61 23.08
CA ILE A 414 -20.29 9.43 22.34
C ILE A 414 -20.94 9.94 21.05
N CYS A 415 -21.45 9.02 20.24
CA CYS A 415 -22.17 9.33 19.01
C CYS A 415 -22.97 8.13 18.48
N SER A 416 -23.81 8.37 17.48
CA SER A 416 -24.57 7.34 16.79
C SER A 416 -24.71 7.64 15.29
N TYR A 417 -24.87 6.60 14.47
CA TYR A 417 -25.10 6.75 13.03
C TYR A 417 -25.95 5.61 12.43
N PRO A 418 -26.88 5.90 11.50
CA PRO A 418 -27.44 7.24 11.25
C PRO A 418 -28.07 7.80 12.53
N LYS A 419 -28.12 9.13 12.64
CA LYS A 419 -28.86 9.77 13.73
C LYS A 419 -30.34 9.54 13.46
N ASP A 420 -31.04 8.90 14.39
CA ASP A 420 -32.49 8.75 14.28
C ASP A 420 -33.13 10.08 14.69
N ASP A 421 -33.67 10.81 13.70
CA ASP A 421 -34.31 12.11 13.93
C ASP A 421 -35.61 12.01 14.76
N ASN A 422 -36.15 10.79 14.95
CA ASN A 422 -37.32 10.54 15.80
C ASN A 422 -36.97 10.24 17.26
N LEU A 423 -35.71 9.93 17.56
CA LEU A 423 -35.23 9.70 18.93
C LEU A 423 -34.54 10.98 19.43
N ASN A 424 -35.03 11.53 20.53
CA ASN A 424 -34.35 12.68 21.13
C ASN A 424 -33.05 12.20 21.82
N LYS A 425 -32.15 13.13 22.17
CA LYS A 425 -30.88 12.80 22.87
C LYS A 425 -31.13 12.02 24.17
N TYR A 426 -32.24 12.31 24.85
CA TYR A 426 -32.62 11.69 26.11
C TYR A 426 -32.93 10.19 25.94
N ASP A 427 -33.62 9.79 24.88
CA ASP A 427 -33.93 8.39 24.57
C ASP A 427 -32.67 7.58 24.24
N SER A 428 -31.71 8.21 23.57
CA SER A 428 -30.43 7.58 23.23
C SER A 428 -29.52 7.39 24.46
N ASP A 429 -29.49 8.36 25.38
CA ASP A 429 -28.77 8.25 26.65
C ASP A 429 -29.43 7.21 27.59
N ILE A 430 -30.77 7.06 27.54
CA ILE A 430 -31.48 5.98 28.24
C ILE A 430 -31.10 4.61 27.64
N PHE A 431 -31.06 4.50 26.32
CA PHE A 431 -30.68 3.27 25.64
C PHE A 431 -29.23 2.85 25.98
N SER A 432 -28.28 3.80 25.95
CA SER A 432 -26.90 3.54 26.33
C SER A 432 -26.74 3.17 27.81
N GLY A 433 -27.48 3.85 28.69
CA GLY A 433 -27.54 3.54 30.12
C GLY A 433 -28.10 2.14 30.39
N MET A 434 -29.17 1.74 29.68
CA MET A 434 -29.74 0.39 29.77
C MET A 434 -28.74 -0.69 29.34
N LEU A 435 -28.05 -0.49 28.20
CA LEU A 435 -27.05 -1.45 27.73
C LEU A 435 -25.89 -1.61 28.72
N THR A 436 -25.46 -0.50 29.35
CA THR A 436 -24.42 -0.53 30.39
C THR A 436 -24.89 -1.28 31.63
N ALA A 437 -26.09 -0.96 32.12
CA ALA A 437 -26.66 -1.63 33.29
C ALA A 437 -26.85 -3.13 33.07
N LEU A 438 -27.33 -3.54 31.90
CA LEU A 438 -27.45 -4.96 31.52
C LEU A 438 -26.07 -5.64 31.52
N HIS A 439 -25.06 -4.97 30.96
CA HIS A 439 -23.70 -5.48 30.91
C HIS A 439 -23.10 -5.68 32.31
N ASP A 440 -23.23 -4.69 33.18
CA ASP A 440 -22.72 -4.76 34.56
C ASP A 440 -23.42 -5.86 35.35
N PHE A 441 -24.75 -5.93 35.24
CA PHE A 441 -25.56 -6.97 35.86
C PHE A 441 -25.18 -8.38 35.40
N ALA A 442 -24.92 -8.59 34.11
CA ALA A 442 -24.43 -9.88 33.61
C ALA A 442 -23.04 -10.22 34.16
N GLY A 443 -22.14 -9.23 34.28
CA GLY A 443 -20.83 -9.40 34.90
C GLY A 443 -20.93 -9.86 36.36
N GLU A 444 -21.86 -9.28 37.12
CA GLU A 444 -22.13 -9.62 38.52
C GLU A 444 -22.68 -11.05 38.68
N ILE A 445 -23.67 -11.44 37.86
CA ILE A 445 -24.28 -12.78 37.94
C ILE A 445 -23.29 -13.88 37.58
N PHE A 446 -22.58 -13.71 36.47
CA PHE A 446 -21.74 -14.77 35.91
C PHE A 446 -20.29 -14.74 36.41
N GLN A 447 -19.95 -13.81 37.31
CA GLN A 447 -18.59 -13.56 37.82
C GLN A 447 -17.54 -13.52 36.68
N SER A 448 -17.92 -12.96 35.55
CA SER A 448 -17.15 -13.03 34.31
C SER A 448 -16.78 -11.63 33.83
N LYS A 449 -15.55 -11.48 33.35
CA LYS A 449 -15.12 -10.26 32.62
C LYS A 449 -15.56 -10.27 31.15
N ARG A 450 -16.37 -11.24 30.72
CA ARG A 450 -16.82 -11.35 29.33
C ARG A 450 -17.96 -10.37 29.10
N SER A 451 -17.95 -9.72 27.95
CA SER A 451 -19.02 -8.81 27.57
C SER A 451 -20.27 -9.57 27.12
N ILE A 452 -21.43 -8.96 27.34
CA ILE A 452 -22.63 -9.31 26.57
C ILE A 452 -22.26 -9.11 25.10
N GLY A 453 -22.24 -10.18 24.32
CA GLY A 453 -21.89 -10.12 22.90
C GLY A 453 -23.10 -9.86 22.00
N LYS A 454 -24.32 -10.14 22.47
CA LYS A 454 -25.56 -10.03 21.68
C LYS A 454 -26.80 -10.00 22.56
N ILE A 455 -27.79 -9.21 22.16
CA ILE A 455 -29.17 -9.25 22.66
C ILE A 455 -30.08 -9.50 21.44
N GLU A 456 -31.00 -10.46 21.54
CA GLU A 456 -31.91 -10.82 20.43
C GLU A 456 -33.37 -10.64 20.85
N TYR A 457 -34.18 -10.02 19.99
CA TYR A 457 -35.62 -9.91 20.12
C TYR A 457 -36.31 -10.07 18.76
N GLY A 458 -36.76 -11.30 18.47
CA GLY A 458 -37.28 -11.67 17.15
C GLY A 458 -36.23 -11.45 16.06
N GLU A 459 -36.60 -10.71 15.00
CA GLU A 459 -35.69 -10.36 13.90
C GLU A 459 -34.73 -9.21 14.24
N ASN A 460 -34.93 -8.49 15.35
CA ASN A 460 -34.04 -7.39 15.74
C ASN A 460 -32.94 -7.92 16.66
N LYS A 461 -31.69 -7.57 16.35
CA LYS A 461 -30.52 -7.95 17.15
C LYS A 461 -29.71 -6.72 17.49
N ILE A 462 -29.21 -6.68 18.72
CA ILE A 462 -28.22 -5.70 19.18
C ILE A 462 -26.91 -6.45 19.38
N LEU A 463 -25.92 -6.12 18.56
CA LEU A 463 -24.59 -6.72 18.60
C LEU A 463 -23.65 -5.78 19.33
N ILE A 464 -22.98 -6.29 20.35
CA ILE A 464 -22.21 -5.47 21.28
C ILE A 464 -20.77 -5.97 21.28
N GLU A 465 -19.83 -5.07 21.00
CA GLU A 465 -18.40 -5.34 21.09
C GLU A 465 -17.74 -4.30 21.99
N LYS A 466 -17.00 -4.78 23.01
CA LYS A 466 -16.45 -3.95 24.08
C LYS A 466 -14.93 -3.88 24.00
N GLY A 467 -14.40 -2.67 24.11
CA GLY A 467 -12.98 -2.35 24.26
C GLY A 467 -12.60 -2.06 25.70
N GLU A 468 -11.48 -1.39 25.91
CA GLU A 468 -10.98 -1.01 27.23
C GLU A 468 -11.78 0.16 27.86
N MET A 469 -12.18 1.13 27.04
CA MET A 469 -12.77 2.40 27.44
C MET A 469 -14.08 2.73 26.73
N VAL A 470 -14.40 2.08 25.61
CA VAL A 470 -15.66 2.25 24.88
C VAL A 470 -16.24 0.91 24.46
N TYR A 471 -17.50 0.90 24.05
CA TYR A 471 -18.09 -0.23 23.34
C TYR A 471 -18.99 0.25 22.20
N ALA A 472 -19.08 -0.56 21.15
CA ALA A 472 -19.96 -0.32 20.02
C ALA A 472 -21.20 -1.22 20.14
N ALA A 473 -22.37 -0.67 19.85
CA ALA A 473 -23.62 -1.41 19.79
C ALA A 473 -24.28 -1.20 18.42
N ALA A 474 -24.43 -2.26 17.63
CA ALA A 474 -25.08 -2.22 16.32
C ALA A 474 -26.47 -2.86 16.39
N VAL A 475 -27.49 -2.08 16.02
CA VAL A 475 -28.85 -2.56 15.82
C VAL A 475 -28.99 -3.05 14.39
N ILE A 476 -29.27 -4.33 14.22
CA ILE A 476 -29.47 -4.97 12.93
C ILE A 476 -30.83 -5.66 12.86
N GLU A 477 -31.32 -5.84 11.64
CA GLU A 477 -32.51 -6.63 11.35
C GLU A 477 -32.13 -7.88 10.53
N GLY A 478 -32.64 -9.03 10.95
CA GLY A 478 -32.42 -10.34 10.32
C GLY A 478 -31.18 -11.08 10.83
N GLU A 479 -30.57 -11.89 9.98
CA GLU A 479 -29.42 -12.73 10.33
C GLU A 479 -28.14 -11.92 10.63
N GLU A 480 -27.41 -12.33 11.68
CA GLU A 480 -26.12 -11.76 12.08
C GLU A 480 -25.03 -12.22 11.09
N PRO A 481 -24.41 -11.32 10.32
CA PRO A 481 -23.35 -11.71 9.39
C PRO A 481 -22.08 -12.07 10.16
N SER A 482 -21.36 -13.10 9.72
CA SER A 482 -20.20 -13.65 10.46
C SER A 482 -19.05 -12.65 10.69
N TYR A 483 -19.02 -11.50 10.01
CA TYR A 483 -17.94 -10.52 10.05
C TYR A 483 -18.28 -9.24 10.83
N ILE A 484 -19.54 -8.98 11.19
CA ILE A 484 -19.93 -7.72 11.85
C ILE A 484 -19.19 -7.53 13.18
N ARG A 485 -19.04 -8.61 13.96
CA ARG A 485 -18.34 -8.56 15.25
C ARG A 485 -16.91 -8.08 15.12
N MET A 486 -16.21 -8.58 14.11
CA MET A 486 -14.83 -8.19 13.87
C MET A 486 -14.73 -6.74 13.41
N GLY A 487 -15.66 -6.29 12.55
CA GLY A 487 -15.74 -4.89 12.16
C GLY A 487 -16.02 -3.97 13.36
N LEU A 488 -16.96 -4.33 14.24
CA LEU A 488 -17.24 -3.57 15.45
C LEU A 488 -16.02 -3.54 16.39
N ASN A 489 -15.30 -4.66 16.50
CA ASN A 489 -14.05 -4.72 17.25
C ASN A 489 -12.96 -3.80 16.66
N GLU A 490 -12.79 -3.79 15.34
CA GLU A 490 -11.87 -2.88 14.64
C GLU A 490 -12.25 -1.41 14.89
N LEU A 491 -13.53 -1.07 14.76
CA LEU A 491 -14.03 0.28 15.02
C LEU A 491 -13.72 0.74 16.45
N VAL A 492 -14.01 -0.11 17.44
CA VAL A 492 -13.72 0.15 18.85
C VAL A 492 -12.23 0.35 19.07
N ASN A 493 -11.38 -0.55 18.55
CA ASN A 493 -9.93 -0.46 18.70
C ASN A 493 -9.35 0.77 18.03
N GLU A 494 -9.82 1.12 16.83
CA GLU A 494 -9.38 2.31 16.10
C GLU A 494 -9.77 3.58 16.86
N PHE A 495 -11.00 3.62 17.39
CA PHE A 495 -11.48 4.75 18.17
C PHE A 495 -10.65 4.94 19.44
N GLU A 496 -10.43 3.88 20.22
CA GLU A 496 -9.62 3.94 21.45
C GLU A 496 -8.17 4.30 21.17
N LYS A 497 -7.59 3.77 20.10
CA LYS A 497 -6.23 4.11 19.69
C LYS A 497 -6.10 5.58 19.32
N ARG A 498 -7.11 6.13 18.63
CA ARG A 498 -7.13 7.52 18.18
C ARG A 498 -7.31 8.51 19.32
N TYR A 499 -8.19 8.20 20.27
CA TYR A 499 -8.63 9.10 21.34
C TYR A 499 -8.16 8.68 22.73
N LYS A 500 -7.03 7.97 22.80
CA LYS A 500 -6.55 7.34 24.05
C LYS A 500 -6.35 8.34 25.18
N SER A 501 -5.88 9.55 24.88
CA SER A 501 -5.66 10.61 25.87
C SER A 501 -6.97 11.16 26.43
N GLU A 502 -7.89 11.48 25.53
CA GLU A 502 -9.20 12.08 25.78
C GLU A 502 -10.09 11.12 26.57
N LEU A 503 -10.04 9.83 26.24
CA LEU A 503 -10.85 8.78 26.88
C LEU A 503 -10.46 8.47 28.33
N LYS A 504 -9.27 8.83 28.81
CA LYS A 504 -8.85 8.49 30.19
C LYS A 504 -9.64 9.23 31.26
N GLU A 505 -9.95 10.50 31.01
CA GLU A 505 -10.63 11.41 31.95
C GLU A 505 -11.74 12.18 31.22
N TRP A 506 -12.47 11.49 30.34
CA TRP A 506 -13.46 12.15 29.49
C TRP A 506 -14.57 12.80 30.31
N SER A 507 -14.73 14.11 30.11
CA SER A 507 -15.67 14.97 30.84
C SER A 507 -17.13 14.75 30.44
N GLY A 508 -17.37 14.11 29.29
CA GLY A 508 -18.68 14.00 28.66
C GLY A 508 -18.87 14.98 27.49
N ASP A 509 -17.87 15.82 27.20
CA ASP A 509 -17.89 16.71 26.04
C ASP A 509 -17.60 15.91 24.75
N THR A 510 -18.65 15.66 23.96
CA THR A 510 -18.55 14.91 22.71
C THR A 510 -17.78 15.66 21.61
N GLU A 511 -17.60 16.99 21.75
CA GLU A 511 -16.84 17.79 20.79
C GLU A 511 -15.32 17.49 20.82
N GLU A 512 -14.85 16.82 21.87
CA GLU A 512 -13.49 16.28 21.96
C GLU A 512 -13.24 15.21 20.86
N PHE A 513 -14.30 14.55 20.35
CA PHE A 513 -14.21 13.46 19.37
C PHE A 513 -14.61 13.85 17.95
N LYS A 514 -13.91 14.84 17.38
CA LYS A 514 -14.24 15.47 16.07
C LYS A 514 -14.46 14.52 14.88
N PHE A 515 -13.91 13.30 14.90
CA PHE A 515 -14.02 12.33 13.81
C PHE A 515 -14.94 11.15 14.13
N ALA A 516 -15.54 11.10 15.32
CA ALA A 516 -16.36 9.95 15.74
C ALA A 516 -17.52 9.69 14.77
N ASN A 517 -18.23 10.74 14.38
CA ASN A 517 -19.36 10.63 13.44
C ASN A 517 -18.91 10.14 12.05
N GLU A 518 -17.79 10.63 11.53
CA GLU A 518 -17.27 10.18 10.23
C GLU A 518 -16.75 8.73 10.29
N MET A 519 -16.19 8.29 11.42
CA MET A 519 -15.82 6.89 11.61
C MET A 519 -17.03 5.96 11.58
N LEU A 520 -18.10 6.29 12.32
CA LEU A 520 -19.35 5.50 12.31
C LEU A 520 -20.01 5.53 10.92
N LYS A 521 -20.02 6.69 10.27
CA LYS A 521 -20.54 6.84 8.91
C LYS A 521 -19.73 6.06 7.87
N GLY A 522 -18.41 6.01 7.98
CA GLY A 522 -17.53 5.19 7.15
C GLY A 522 -17.58 3.70 7.49
N PHE A 523 -18.09 3.33 8.66
CA PHE A 523 -18.38 1.94 9.01
C PHE A 523 -19.70 1.45 8.38
N VAL A 524 -20.71 2.32 8.39
CA VAL A 524 -22.07 2.02 7.89
C VAL A 524 -22.22 2.30 6.39
N LYS A 525 -21.24 2.90 5.71
CA LYS A 525 -21.20 3.09 4.24
C LYS A 525 -20.14 2.18 3.64
#